data_AF-A0A3C1DPE0-F1
#
_entry.id   AF-A0A3C1DPE0-F1
#
_cell.length_a   1.000
_cell.length_b   1.000
_cell.length_c   1.000
_cell.angle_alpha   90.00
_cell.angle_beta   90.00
_cell.angle_gamma   90.00
#
_symmetry.space_group_name_H-M   'P 1'
#
loop_
_entity.id
_entity.type
_entity.pdbx_description
1 polymer ?
#
loop_
_entity_poly.entity_id
_entity_poly.type
_entity_poly.pdbx_seq_one_letter_code
_entity_poly.pdbx_strand_id
1 'polypeptide(L)'
;METRIGPGVKSPGAEVVAKSEALRTHGVSFAGGATISTISSRGVEDRLFTGIVDRVELADADTVVVRLRTGDADLQESRTGGLAVFQGTDVREVVYGLLRTAGLSESGMDLGWLPGPTRPFLVCVAAGGVAVEGSLDVAGLTITSVNPFHDRVPAEPFGDSFRNSKSWVLTSVQARTIYDAEMSGLAHINVGLSVMRALSAFSYPVLAGQLRAYDRRSSLSRIAVPESVAVSELTSTAGWFRVLKDPRAETPLIDMSTVLSDAEREFRGRVELWLAKAFVAWQNAADSESDLDRVAFLSRSMEAYANRAAAEPLFTKEELAIVRTAVRSGASGLARWSAEQQKRLDGAVSGLNNAPLKTKFFAAIAEANISVTSAEVDVLWTARGLRNRLEHGGDASAVEYGVIRQAIGILNRLLVETVVSEGAERSDR
;
A
#
# COMPACT_ATOMS: atom_id res chain seq x y z
N MET A 1 -0.10 -27.12 -34.67
CA MET A 1 -1.17 -26.55 -33.83
C MET A 1 -2.36 -26.42 -34.76
N GLU A 2 -3.50 -27.01 -34.41
CA GLU A 2 -4.72 -26.88 -35.21
C GLU A 2 -5.59 -25.81 -34.54
N THR A 3 -6.02 -24.81 -35.31
CA THR A 3 -6.82 -23.67 -34.80
C THR A 3 -8.21 -23.76 -35.41
N ARG A 4 -9.23 -23.76 -34.54
CA ARG A 4 -10.64 -23.76 -34.96
C ARG A 4 -11.31 -22.49 -34.44
N ILE A 5 -11.85 -21.69 -35.37
CA ILE A 5 -12.62 -20.47 -35.05
C ILE A 5 -14.08 -20.77 -35.38
N GLY A 6 -14.93 -20.85 -34.37
CA GLY A 6 -16.36 -21.18 -34.52
C GLY A 6 -17.28 -20.00 -34.18
N PRO A 7 -18.42 -19.81 -34.86
CA PRO A 7 -19.44 -18.87 -34.44
C PRO A 7 -20.44 -19.58 -33.50
N GLY A 8 -20.47 -19.21 -32.22
CA GLY A 8 -21.34 -19.87 -31.24
C GLY A 8 -21.66 -19.01 -30.02
N VAL A 9 -22.87 -18.44 -30.01
CA VAL A 9 -23.71 -18.00 -28.88
C VAL A 9 -23.00 -17.25 -27.72
N LYS A 10 -23.17 -15.92 -27.76
CA LYS A 10 -22.97 -14.87 -26.73
C LYS A 10 -21.59 -14.21 -26.51
N SER A 11 -20.45 -14.73 -26.99
CA SER A 11 -19.19 -13.94 -27.10
C SER A 11 -18.24 -14.54 -28.16
N PRO A 12 -17.45 -13.74 -28.90
CA PRO A 12 -16.43 -14.28 -29.80
C PRO A 12 -15.31 -14.97 -29.02
N GLY A 13 -14.83 -16.13 -29.50
CA GLY A 13 -13.77 -16.92 -28.89
C GLY A 13 -13.03 -17.79 -29.90
N ALA A 14 -11.89 -18.35 -29.51
CA ALA A 14 -11.05 -19.21 -30.34
C ALA A 14 -10.60 -20.45 -29.56
N GLU A 15 -10.51 -21.60 -30.23
CA GLU A 15 -9.98 -22.81 -29.63
C GLU A 15 -8.67 -23.20 -30.32
N VAL A 16 -7.65 -23.49 -29.52
CA VAL A 16 -6.33 -23.92 -29.98
C VAL A 16 -6.01 -25.29 -29.43
N VAL A 17 -5.72 -26.23 -30.33
CA VAL A 17 -5.31 -27.59 -29.97
C VAL A 17 -3.81 -27.75 -30.18
N ALA A 18 -3.10 -28.12 -29.11
CA ALA A 18 -1.65 -28.24 -29.10
C ALA A 18 -1.18 -29.52 -28.40
N LYS A 19 0.00 -30.01 -28.79
CA LYS A 19 0.66 -31.11 -28.09
C LYS A 19 1.27 -30.63 -26.77
N SER A 20 1.14 -31.43 -25.72
CA SER A 20 1.62 -31.13 -24.36
C SER A 20 3.13 -30.82 -24.32
N GLU A 21 3.92 -31.52 -25.14
CA GLU A 21 5.37 -31.33 -25.28
C GLU A 21 5.76 -29.95 -25.83
N ALA A 22 4.96 -29.41 -26.77
CA ALA A 22 5.22 -28.10 -27.37
C ALA A 22 5.05 -26.97 -26.35
N LEU A 23 4.08 -27.08 -25.44
CA LEU A 23 3.82 -26.09 -24.38
C LEU A 23 4.87 -26.15 -23.27
N ARG A 24 5.36 -27.34 -22.91
CA ARG A 24 6.42 -27.52 -21.90
C ARG A 24 7.75 -26.91 -22.34
N THR A 25 8.08 -27.03 -23.62
CA THR A 25 9.35 -26.56 -24.17
C THR A 25 9.46 -25.03 -24.19
N HIS A 26 8.33 -24.32 -24.26
CA HIS A 26 8.28 -22.86 -24.43
C HIS A 26 7.88 -22.09 -23.16
N GLY A 27 7.60 -22.76 -22.03
CA GLY A 27 7.34 -22.11 -20.75
C GLY A 27 6.17 -21.12 -20.76
N VAL A 28 5.08 -21.47 -21.46
CA VAL A 28 3.95 -20.55 -21.68
C VAL A 28 3.20 -20.29 -20.38
N SER A 29 3.09 -19.00 -20.00
CA SER A 29 2.26 -18.56 -18.88
C SER A 29 0.81 -18.38 -19.32
N PHE A 30 -0.10 -19.13 -18.73
CA PHE A 30 -1.55 -19.00 -18.98
C PHE A 30 -2.19 -17.81 -18.25
N ALA A 31 -1.44 -17.10 -17.41
CA ALA A 31 -1.93 -15.94 -16.66
C ALA A 31 -1.85 -14.61 -17.45
N GLY A 32 -1.24 -14.62 -18.64
CA GLY A 32 -1.11 -13.44 -19.51
C GLY A 32 -2.14 -13.40 -20.65
N GLY A 33 -2.16 -12.28 -21.39
CA GLY A 33 -2.92 -12.18 -22.64
C GLY A 33 -2.36 -13.14 -23.71
N ALA A 34 -3.24 -13.70 -24.53
CA ALA A 34 -2.91 -14.62 -25.62
C ALA A 34 -3.09 -13.93 -26.97
N THR A 35 -2.12 -14.10 -27.86
CA THR A 35 -2.21 -13.68 -29.27
C THR A 35 -1.99 -14.88 -30.16
N ILE A 36 -2.87 -15.08 -31.14
CA ILE A 36 -2.66 -16.04 -32.23
C ILE A 36 -2.31 -15.24 -33.47
N SER A 37 -1.18 -15.58 -34.08
CA SER A 37 -0.74 -15.04 -35.36
C SER A 37 -0.37 -16.16 -36.32
N THR A 38 -0.51 -15.89 -37.61
CA THR A 38 0.06 -16.69 -38.68
C THR A 38 1.24 -15.96 -39.28
N ILE A 39 2.35 -16.66 -39.45
CA ILE A 39 3.50 -16.13 -40.18
C ILE A 39 3.38 -16.61 -41.61
N SER A 40 3.22 -15.67 -42.55
CA SER A 40 3.21 -15.97 -43.98
C SER A 40 4.57 -16.53 -44.43
N SER A 41 4.62 -17.17 -45.61
CA SER A 41 5.86 -17.69 -46.21
C SER A 41 6.91 -16.61 -46.50
N ARG A 42 6.57 -15.32 -46.36
CA ARG A 42 7.48 -14.16 -46.48
C ARG A 42 7.91 -13.58 -45.12
N GLY A 43 7.56 -14.22 -44.00
CA GLY A 43 7.91 -13.77 -42.65
C GLY A 43 7.05 -12.63 -42.10
N VAL A 44 6.00 -12.23 -42.80
CA VAL A 44 5.04 -11.23 -42.28
C VAL A 44 4.08 -11.92 -41.33
N GLU A 45 4.00 -11.41 -40.10
CA GLU A 45 3.13 -11.89 -39.04
C GLU A 45 1.74 -11.23 -39.17
N ASP A 46 0.73 -12.02 -39.53
CA ASP A 46 -0.67 -11.61 -39.57
C ASP A 46 -1.36 -12.06 -38.28
N ARG A 47 -1.87 -11.11 -37.51
CA ARG A 47 -2.53 -11.37 -36.23
C ARG A 47 -3.97 -11.82 -36.47
N LEU A 48 -4.29 -13.05 -36.07
CA LEU A 48 -5.62 -13.66 -36.26
C LEU A 48 -6.54 -13.48 -35.05
N PHE A 49 -5.98 -13.43 -33.84
CA PHE A 49 -6.76 -13.32 -32.61
C PHE A 49 -5.95 -12.69 -31.47
N THR A 50 -6.61 -11.92 -30.62
CA THR A 50 -6.05 -11.46 -29.33
C THR A 50 -7.13 -11.60 -28.27
N GLY A 51 -6.79 -12.18 -27.13
CA GLY A 51 -7.74 -12.41 -26.04
C GLY A 51 -7.04 -12.88 -24.77
N ILE A 52 -7.81 -13.51 -23.88
CA ILE A 52 -7.29 -14.12 -22.66
C ILE A 52 -7.52 -15.63 -22.69
N VAL A 53 -6.65 -16.37 -22.01
CA VAL A 53 -6.84 -17.81 -21.79
C VAL A 53 -7.96 -17.96 -20.78
N ASP A 54 -9.10 -18.49 -21.23
CA ASP A 54 -10.27 -18.71 -20.38
C ASP A 54 -10.13 -20.04 -19.63
N ARG A 55 -9.75 -21.10 -20.35
CA ARG A 55 -9.59 -22.43 -19.78
C ARG A 55 -8.58 -23.27 -20.55
N VAL A 56 -7.87 -24.12 -19.82
CA VAL A 56 -6.97 -25.13 -20.36
C VAL A 56 -7.44 -26.50 -19.88
N GLU A 57 -7.73 -27.41 -20.80
CA GLU A 57 -8.14 -28.78 -20.51
C GLU A 57 -7.18 -29.79 -21.16
N LEU A 58 -6.93 -30.91 -20.48
CA LEU A 58 -6.27 -32.06 -21.09
C LEU A 58 -7.33 -32.89 -21.79
N ALA A 59 -7.27 -32.94 -23.13
CA ALA A 59 -8.17 -33.81 -23.90
C ALA A 59 -7.74 -35.28 -23.81
N ASP A 60 -6.43 -35.52 -23.76
CA ASP A 60 -5.80 -36.82 -23.52
C ASP A 60 -4.38 -36.64 -22.93
N ALA A 61 -3.58 -37.71 -22.86
CA ALA A 61 -2.24 -37.69 -22.28
C ALA A 61 -1.26 -36.73 -23.02
N ASP A 62 -1.49 -36.46 -24.30
CA ASP A 62 -0.59 -35.71 -25.16
C ASP A 62 -1.20 -34.44 -25.76
N THR A 63 -2.50 -34.21 -25.57
CA THR A 63 -3.23 -33.12 -26.20
C THR A 63 -3.81 -32.16 -25.17
N VAL A 64 -3.50 -30.89 -25.35
CA VAL A 64 -4.03 -29.78 -24.56
C VAL A 64 -4.95 -28.94 -25.44
N VAL A 65 -6.16 -28.70 -24.94
CA VAL A 65 -7.12 -27.79 -25.54
C VAL A 65 -7.09 -26.48 -24.75
N VAL A 66 -6.69 -25.41 -25.42
CA VAL A 66 -6.65 -24.06 -24.87
C VAL A 66 -7.82 -23.28 -25.45
N ARG A 67 -8.77 -22.93 -24.60
CA ARG A 67 -9.89 -22.08 -24.98
C ARG A 67 -9.56 -20.62 -24.67
N LEU A 68 -9.65 -19.82 -25.70
CA LEU A 68 -9.44 -18.38 -25.64
C LEU A 68 -10.77 -17.67 -25.82
N ARG A 69 -10.96 -16.61 -25.06
CA ARG A 69 -12.07 -15.68 -25.28
C ARG A 69 -11.52 -14.31 -25.63
N THR A 70 -12.14 -13.66 -26.60
CA THR A 70 -11.95 -12.22 -26.77
C THR A 70 -12.60 -11.62 -25.54
N GLY A 71 -11.81 -11.01 -24.67
CA GLY A 71 -12.29 -10.61 -23.36
C GLY A 71 -13.39 -9.56 -23.49
N ASP A 72 -14.63 -9.95 -23.19
CA ASP A 72 -15.16 -9.43 -21.94
C ASP A 72 -14.32 -10.09 -20.84
N ALA A 73 -13.27 -9.37 -20.40
CA ALA A 73 -13.08 -9.38 -18.96
C ALA A 73 -14.48 -9.07 -18.41
N ASP A 74 -14.93 -9.75 -17.36
CA ASP A 74 -15.76 -9.00 -16.45
C ASP A 74 -14.83 -7.86 -15.99
N LEU A 75 -14.83 -6.76 -16.77
CA LEU A 75 -14.93 -5.45 -16.22
C LEU A 75 -16.12 -5.64 -15.29
N GLN A 76 -15.83 -5.97 -14.02
CA GLN A 76 -16.49 -5.20 -13.00
C GLN A 76 -16.33 -3.79 -13.51
N GLU A 77 -17.42 -3.26 -14.03
CA GLU A 77 -17.57 -1.85 -14.24
C GLU A 77 -17.34 -1.31 -12.83
N SER A 78 -16.07 -1.07 -12.48
CA SER A 78 -15.76 -0.07 -11.48
C SER A 78 -16.31 1.15 -12.18
N ARG A 79 -17.57 1.46 -11.90
CA ARG A 79 -18.11 2.77 -12.20
C ARG A 79 -17.00 3.68 -11.73
N THR A 80 -16.31 4.34 -12.67
CA THR A 80 -15.48 5.47 -12.30
C THR A 80 -16.45 6.32 -11.52
N GLY A 81 -16.27 6.35 -10.20
CA GLY A 81 -17.12 7.16 -9.35
C GLY A 81 -17.10 8.57 -9.92
N GLY A 82 -18.18 9.30 -9.74
CA GLY A 82 -18.41 10.57 -10.43
C GLY A 82 -17.16 11.42 -10.63
N LEU A 83 -16.89 11.81 -11.87
CA LEU A 83 -15.82 12.74 -12.25
C LEU A 83 -16.45 14.09 -12.56
N ALA A 84 -15.91 15.14 -11.95
CA ALA A 84 -16.15 16.51 -12.38
C ALA A 84 -14.82 17.17 -12.73
N VAL A 85 -14.75 17.81 -13.89
CA VAL A 85 -13.56 18.53 -14.35
C VAL A 85 -13.77 20.01 -14.09
N PHE A 86 -12.82 20.66 -13.43
CA PHE A 86 -12.91 22.09 -13.14
C PHE A 86 -12.60 22.92 -14.39
N GLN A 87 -13.07 24.17 -14.38
CA GLN A 87 -12.85 25.09 -15.49
C GLN A 87 -11.35 25.34 -15.71
N GLY A 88 -10.89 25.29 -16.96
CA GLY A 88 -9.48 25.57 -17.31
C GLY A 88 -8.56 24.35 -17.32
N THR A 89 -9.09 23.14 -17.04
CA THR A 89 -8.34 21.89 -17.20
C THR A 89 -8.21 21.50 -18.67
N ASP A 90 -6.99 21.19 -19.12
CA ASP A 90 -6.76 20.66 -20.48
C ASP A 90 -7.38 19.26 -20.61
N VAL A 91 -8.25 19.08 -21.61
CA VAL A 91 -8.91 17.80 -21.89
C VAL A 91 -7.90 16.67 -22.08
N ARG A 92 -6.72 16.95 -22.66
CA ARG A 92 -5.66 15.95 -22.86
C ARG A 92 -5.06 15.47 -21.54
N GLU A 93 -4.94 16.37 -20.56
CA GLU A 93 -4.51 16.03 -19.20
C GLU A 93 -5.55 15.15 -18.49
N VAL A 94 -6.84 15.42 -18.70
CA VAL A 94 -7.94 14.57 -18.21
C VAL A 94 -7.88 13.18 -18.83
N VAL A 95 -7.76 13.09 -20.16
CA VAL A 95 -7.65 11.82 -20.88
C VAL A 95 -6.42 11.03 -20.40
N TYR A 96 -5.27 11.69 -20.29
CA TYR A 96 -4.06 11.09 -19.72
C TYR A 96 -4.34 10.49 -18.34
N GLY A 97 -4.94 11.28 -17.43
CA GLY A 97 -5.24 10.83 -16.08
C GLY A 97 -6.24 9.67 -15.99
N LEU A 98 -7.24 9.64 -16.89
CA LEU A 98 -8.19 8.53 -17.00
C LEU A 98 -7.51 7.24 -17.49
N LEU A 99 -6.65 7.33 -18.50
CA LEU A 99 -5.89 6.18 -19.01
C LEU A 99 -4.91 5.64 -17.96
N ARG A 100 -4.23 6.53 -17.22
CA ARG A 100 -3.37 6.13 -16.09
C ARG A 100 -4.17 5.43 -14.99
N THR A 101 -5.37 5.92 -14.67
CA THR A 101 -6.28 5.28 -13.72
C THR A 101 -6.70 3.88 -14.18
N ALA A 102 -6.93 3.69 -15.48
CA ALA A 102 -7.23 2.39 -16.07
C ALA A 102 -6.03 1.42 -16.10
N GLY A 103 -4.86 1.84 -15.59
CA GLY A 103 -3.67 1.01 -15.45
C GLY A 103 -2.70 1.07 -16.63
N LEU A 104 -2.93 1.93 -17.63
CA LEU A 104 -1.98 2.11 -18.72
C LEU A 104 -0.71 2.79 -18.20
N SER A 105 0.46 2.26 -18.57
CA SER A 105 1.76 2.89 -18.30
C SER A 105 1.96 4.13 -19.16
N GLU A 106 2.82 5.06 -18.70
CA GLU A 106 3.17 6.26 -19.49
C GLU A 106 3.74 5.91 -20.86
N SER A 107 4.60 4.89 -20.94
CA SER A 107 5.15 4.36 -22.19
C SER A 107 4.12 3.70 -23.11
N GLY A 108 2.94 3.35 -22.60
CA GLY A 108 1.85 2.73 -23.36
C GLY A 108 0.87 3.74 -23.97
N MET A 109 1.11 5.05 -23.80
CA MET A 109 0.23 6.10 -24.29
C MET A 109 0.94 6.99 -25.30
N ASP A 110 0.38 7.11 -26.50
CA ASP A 110 0.77 8.11 -27.49
C ASP A 110 -0.40 9.09 -27.69
N LEU A 111 -0.39 10.16 -26.91
CA LEU A 111 -1.45 11.19 -26.93
C LEU A 111 -1.03 12.45 -27.70
N GLY A 112 0.19 12.50 -28.27
CA GLY A 112 0.76 13.74 -28.82
C GLY A 112 0.80 14.89 -27.82
N TRP A 113 0.74 14.58 -26.53
CA TRP A 113 0.70 15.52 -25.40
C TRP A 113 1.76 15.12 -24.39
N LEU A 114 2.47 16.11 -23.87
CA LEU A 114 3.47 15.92 -22.83
C LEU A 114 3.08 16.73 -21.59
N PRO A 115 3.22 16.16 -20.39
CA PRO A 115 3.03 16.90 -19.15
C PRO A 115 3.89 18.16 -19.13
N GLY A 116 3.29 19.26 -18.67
CA GLY A 116 3.98 20.53 -18.45
C GLY A 116 5.06 20.45 -17.34
N PRO A 117 5.61 21.61 -16.93
CA PRO A 117 6.52 21.68 -15.81
C PRO A 117 5.83 21.27 -14.50
N THR A 118 6.64 21.01 -13.47
CA THR A 118 6.15 20.79 -12.12
C THR A 118 5.42 22.03 -11.61
N ARG A 119 4.21 21.84 -11.07
CA ARG A 119 3.31 22.88 -10.55
C ARG A 119 2.80 22.51 -9.15
N PRO A 120 2.45 23.50 -8.32
CA PRO A 120 1.83 23.28 -7.02
C PRO A 120 0.34 22.91 -7.15
N PHE A 121 -0.07 21.84 -6.47
CA PHE A 121 -1.46 21.39 -6.39
C PHE A 121 -1.92 21.30 -4.94
N LEU A 122 -3.18 21.66 -4.70
CA LEU A 122 -3.92 21.38 -3.49
C LEU A 122 -4.74 20.11 -3.71
N VAL A 123 -4.56 19.13 -2.82
CA VAL A 123 -5.32 17.88 -2.81
C VAL A 123 -6.14 17.85 -1.54
N CYS A 124 -7.44 17.59 -1.69
CA CYS A 124 -8.40 17.63 -0.61
C CYS A 124 -9.32 16.42 -0.65
N VAL A 125 -9.59 15.86 0.51
CA VAL A 125 -10.54 14.76 0.69
C VAL A 125 -11.55 15.11 1.78
N ALA A 126 -12.73 14.54 1.70
CA ALA A 126 -13.64 14.51 2.84
C ALA A 126 -13.14 13.45 3.84
N ALA A 127 -12.99 13.80 5.12
CA ALA A 127 -12.58 12.85 6.15
C ALA A 127 -13.78 12.32 6.93
N GLY A 128 -13.92 11.00 6.95
CA GLY A 128 -14.89 10.32 7.81
C GLY A 128 -14.31 10.06 9.20
N GLY A 129 -15.12 10.24 10.24
CA GLY A 129 -14.74 9.99 11.63
C GLY A 129 -13.89 11.09 12.28
N VAL A 130 -13.67 12.21 11.60
CA VAL A 130 -12.89 13.36 12.11
C VAL A 130 -13.75 14.61 12.12
N ALA A 131 -13.72 15.34 13.23
CA ALA A 131 -14.25 16.68 13.37
C ALA A 131 -13.15 17.62 13.88
N VAL A 132 -13.24 18.89 13.49
CA VAL A 132 -12.37 19.97 13.98
C VAL A 132 -13.19 21.25 14.05
N GLU A 133 -12.95 22.06 15.07
CA GLU A 133 -13.43 23.45 15.08
C GLU A 133 -12.39 24.35 14.41
N GLY A 134 -12.78 25.04 13.32
CA GLY A 134 -11.85 25.87 12.55
C GLY A 134 -10.89 25.03 11.70
N SER A 135 -9.59 25.16 11.95
CA SER A 135 -8.54 24.45 11.22
C SER A 135 -7.42 23.96 12.15
N LEU A 136 -6.85 22.81 11.82
CA LEU A 136 -5.79 22.13 12.57
C LEU A 136 -4.73 21.60 11.60
N ASP A 137 -3.47 21.98 11.82
CA ASP A 137 -2.33 21.41 11.11
C ASP A 137 -1.72 20.27 11.94
N VAL A 138 -1.56 19.10 11.33
CA VAL A 138 -0.96 17.92 11.97
C VAL A 138 -0.42 16.96 10.92
N ALA A 139 0.78 16.42 11.16
CA ALA A 139 1.42 15.42 10.30
C ALA A 139 1.56 15.84 8.82
N GLY A 140 1.79 17.13 8.57
CA GLY A 140 1.90 17.69 7.22
C GLY A 140 0.56 17.79 6.47
N LEU A 141 -0.56 17.66 7.18
CA LEU A 141 -1.92 17.85 6.69
C LEU A 141 -2.56 19.05 7.37
N THR A 142 -3.45 19.72 6.63
CA THR A 142 -4.35 20.72 7.18
C THR A 142 -5.76 20.13 7.21
N ILE A 143 -6.40 20.14 8.37
CA ILE A 143 -7.78 19.70 8.55
C ILE A 143 -8.61 20.95 8.78
N THR A 144 -9.78 21.03 8.17
CA THR A 144 -10.64 22.20 8.27
C THR A 144 -12.10 21.83 8.27
N SER A 145 -12.90 22.65 8.95
CA SER A 145 -14.37 22.65 8.92
C SER A 145 -14.95 23.47 7.77
N VAL A 146 -14.09 24.13 6.97
CA VAL A 146 -14.49 24.95 5.83
C VAL A 146 -14.08 24.27 4.53
N ASN A 147 -15.07 23.89 3.69
CA ASN A 147 -14.80 23.24 2.41
C ASN A 147 -14.13 24.19 1.42
N PRO A 148 -12.85 23.97 1.06
CA PRO A 148 -12.14 24.84 0.10
C PRO A 148 -12.65 24.67 -1.34
N PHE A 149 -13.42 23.63 -1.61
CA PHE A 149 -13.93 23.28 -2.94
C PHE A 149 -15.46 23.38 -3.03
N HIS A 150 -16.11 24.04 -2.07
CA HIS A 150 -17.57 24.12 -1.99
C HIS A 150 -18.18 24.52 -3.34
N ASP A 151 -17.71 25.57 -4.00
CA ASP A 151 -18.34 26.06 -5.23
C ASP A 151 -17.90 25.32 -6.50
N ARG A 152 -16.91 24.41 -6.40
CA ARG A 152 -16.27 23.75 -7.56
C ARG A 152 -16.67 22.30 -7.76
N VAL A 153 -16.94 21.58 -6.67
CA VAL A 153 -17.46 20.20 -6.71
C VAL A 153 -18.94 20.25 -7.04
N PRO A 154 -19.52 19.50 -7.98
CA PRO A 154 -20.98 19.52 -8.19
C PRO A 154 -21.74 19.01 -6.97
N ALA A 155 -22.99 19.42 -6.74
CA ALA A 155 -23.81 18.87 -5.64
C ALA A 155 -24.25 17.44 -5.97
N GLU A 156 -25.16 17.29 -6.93
CA GLU A 156 -25.63 15.98 -7.38
C GLU A 156 -24.94 15.50 -8.67
N PRO A 157 -24.89 14.18 -8.92
CA PRO A 157 -25.40 13.11 -8.05
C PRO A 157 -24.38 12.53 -7.06
N PHE A 158 -23.15 13.07 -7.00
CA PHE A 158 -22.04 12.40 -6.33
C PHE A 158 -21.15 13.30 -5.45
N GLY A 159 -21.36 14.61 -5.43
CA GLY A 159 -20.54 15.52 -4.62
C GLY A 159 -21.16 15.93 -3.29
N ASP A 160 -22.41 15.54 -3.02
CA ASP A 160 -23.10 15.85 -1.77
C ASP A 160 -22.40 15.28 -0.54
N SER A 161 -21.89 14.04 -0.60
CA SER A 161 -21.13 13.45 0.53
C SER A 161 -19.87 14.26 0.83
N PHE A 162 -19.16 14.71 -0.23
CA PHE A 162 -17.99 15.55 -0.08
C PHE A 162 -18.34 16.96 0.43
N ARG A 163 -19.39 17.58 -0.10
CA ARG A 163 -19.83 18.94 0.26
C ARG A 163 -20.39 19.03 1.66
N ASN A 164 -21.08 17.99 2.12
CA ASN A 164 -21.77 17.94 3.41
C ASN A 164 -20.93 17.25 4.50
N SER A 165 -19.68 16.91 4.21
CA SER A 165 -18.73 16.40 5.21
C SER A 165 -18.60 17.38 6.37
N LYS A 166 -18.25 16.85 7.56
CA LYS A 166 -17.96 17.68 8.74
C LYS A 166 -16.54 18.23 8.72
N SER A 167 -15.64 17.59 7.99
CA SER A 167 -14.26 18.03 7.86
C SER A 167 -13.65 17.64 6.51
N TRP A 168 -12.66 18.43 6.10
CA TRP A 168 -11.84 18.22 4.93
C TRP A 168 -10.37 18.14 5.33
N VAL A 169 -9.64 17.24 4.70
CA VAL A 169 -8.21 17.04 4.92
C VAL A 169 -7.48 17.43 3.64
N LEU A 170 -6.51 18.32 3.79
CA LEU A 170 -5.79 18.95 2.72
C LEU A 170 -4.30 18.66 2.80
N THR A 171 -3.66 18.58 1.65
CA THR A 171 -2.21 18.62 1.52
C THR A 171 -1.82 19.33 0.23
N SER A 172 -0.62 19.89 0.19
CA SER A 172 -0.06 20.51 -1.01
C SER A 172 1.07 19.66 -1.57
N VAL A 173 1.06 19.42 -2.88
CA VAL A 173 2.07 18.61 -3.58
C VAL A 173 2.58 19.30 -4.84
N GLN A 174 3.78 18.93 -5.26
CA GLN A 174 4.39 19.38 -6.51
C GLN A 174 4.31 18.23 -7.51
N ALA A 175 3.69 18.45 -8.66
CA ALA A 175 3.49 17.41 -9.67
C ALA A 175 3.48 18.01 -11.08
N ARG A 176 3.66 17.17 -12.10
CA ARG A 176 3.55 17.62 -13.51
C ARG A 176 2.11 17.54 -14.01
N THR A 177 1.34 16.58 -13.52
CA THR A 177 -0.05 16.34 -13.89
C THR A 177 -0.99 16.34 -12.68
N ILE A 178 -2.27 16.64 -12.92
CA ILE A 178 -3.34 16.51 -11.92
C ILE A 178 -3.42 15.06 -11.39
N TYR A 179 -3.22 14.06 -12.24
CA TYR A 179 -3.20 12.65 -11.83
C TYR A 179 -2.06 12.35 -10.86
N ASP A 180 -0.84 12.78 -11.17
CA ASP A 180 0.31 12.58 -10.29
C ASP A 180 0.14 13.34 -8.96
N ALA A 181 -0.47 14.53 -9.02
CA ALA A 181 -0.86 15.27 -7.83
C ALA A 181 -1.85 14.50 -6.97
N GLU A 182 -2.92 13.94 -7.57
CA GLU A 182 -3.89 13.11 -6.88
C GLU A 182 -3.21 11.93 -6.18
N MET A 183 -2.38 11.16 -6.90
CA MET A 183 -1.71 9.99 -6.35
C MET A 183 -0.76 10.34 -5.21
N SER A 184 0.06 11.37 -5.37
CA SER A 184 0.99 11.82 -4.33
C SER A 184 0.24 12.41 -3.13
N GLY A 185 -0.80 13.19 -3.36
CA GLY A 185 -1.59 13.83 -2.31
C GLY A 185 -2.37 12.80 -1.50
N LEU A 186 -3.02 11.84 -2.16
CA LEU A 186 -3.68 10.72 -1.48
C LEU A 186 -2.71 9.89 -0.64
N ALA A 187 -1.49 9.66 -1.13
CA ALA A 187 -0.45 8.97 -0.36
C ALA A 187 -0.06 9.75 0.91
N HIS A 188 0.14 11.07 0.82
CA HIS A 188 0.43 11.93 1.97
C HIS A 188 -0.73 11.97 2.97
N ILE A 189 -1.96 12.16 2.47
CA ILE A 189 -3.19 12.17 3.27
C ILE A 189 -3.34 10.84 4.01
N ASN A 190 -3.17 9.71 3.33
CA ASN A 190 -3.29 8.40 3.96
C ASN A 190 -2.29 8.23 5.12
N VAL A 191 -1.03 8.64 4.92
CA VAL A 191 -0.01 8.59 5.99
C VAL A 191 -0.40 9.48 7.17
N GLY A 192 -0.78 10.74 6.93
CA GLY A 192 -1.14 11.63 8.03
C GLY A 192 -2.42 11.21 8.76
N LEU A 193 -3.41 10.66 8.05
CA LEU A 193 -4.59 10.03 8.68
C LEU A 193 -4.18 8.82 9.54
N SER A 194 -3.23 7.98 9.10
CA SER A 194 -2.70 6.87 9.91
C SER A 194 -1.97 7.34 11.16
N VAL A 195 -1.20 8.43 11.06
CA VAL A 195 -0.55 9.06 12.24
C VAL A 195 -1.59 9.58 13.21
N MET A 196 -2.60 10.30 12.73
CA MET A 196 -3.69 10.79 13.58
C MET A 196 -4.47 9.66 14.25
N ARG A 197 -4.76 8.58 13.51
CA ARG A 197 -5.41 7.39 14.06
C ARG A 197 -4.56 6.77 15.17
N ALA A 198 -3.23 6.78 15.01
CA ALA A 198 -2.31 6.29 16.02
C ALA A 198 -2.27 7.20 17.26
N LEU A 199 -2.23 8.52 17.06
CA LEU A 199 -2.28 9.48 18.16
C LEU A 199 -3.60 9.38 18.93
N SER A 200 -4.75 9.23 18.25
CA SER A 200 -6.05 9.06 18.91
C SER A 200 -6.23 7.70 19.58
N ALA A 201 -5.49 6.67 19.14
CA ALA A 201 -5.49 5.33 19.72
C ALA A 201 -4.59 5.17 20.94
N PHE A 202 -3.76 6.17 21.26
CA PHE A 202 -2.75 6.04 22.29
C PHE A 202 -3.38 5.76 23.65
N SER A 203 -3.02 4.62 24.23
CA SER A 203 -3.65 4.05 25.42
C SER A 203 -2.74 4.00 26.64
N TYR A 204 -1.52 4.53 26.52
CA TYR A 204 -0.58 4.59 27.63
C TYR A 204 -0.76 5.89 28.44
N PRO A 205 -0.52 5.84 29.76
CA PRO A 205 -0.78 6.98 30.65
C PRO A 205 0.20 8.14 30.47
N VAL A 206 1.38 7.88 29.89
CA VAL A 206 2.46 8.85 29.72
C VAL A 206 2.92 8.87 28.27
N LEU A 207 3.09 10.06 27.71
CA LEU A 207 3.68 10.31 26.40
C LEU A 207 4.70 11.44 26.54
N ALA A 208 5.95 11.21 26.12
CA ALA A 208 7.04 12.19 26.23
C ALA A 208 7.17 12.82 27.64
N GLY A 209 6.97 12.01 28.68
CA GLY A 209 7.04 12.45 30.08
C GLY A 209 5.79 13.19 30.61
N GLN A 210 4.78 13.41 29.79
CA GLN A 210 3.53 14.08 30.18
C GLN A 210 2.40 13.08 30.41
N LEU A 211 1.61 13.29 31.46
CA LEU A 211 0.38 12.52 31.72
C LEU A 211 -0.66 12.84 30.66
N ARG A 212 -1.31 11.81 30.14
CA ARG A 212 -2.32 11.93 29.08
C ARG A 212 -3.68 11.43 29.54
N ALA A 213 -4.73 12.18 29.20
CA ALA A 213 -6.10 11.72 29.36
C ALA A 213 -6.39 10.58 28.35
N TYR A 214 -7.09 9.54 28.82
CA TYR A 214 -7.50 8.43 27.98
C TYR A 214 -9.01 8.46 27.77
N ASP A 215 -9.43 8.47 26.50
CA ASP A 215 -10.81 8.25 26.10
C ASP A 215 -10.92 6.97 25.29
N ARG A 216 -11.68 6.01 25.83
CA ARG A 216 -11.94 4.73 25.18
C ARG A 216 -12.66 4.92 23.85
N ARG A 217 -13.58 5.88 23.75
CA ARG A 217 -14.35 6.11 22.51
C ARG A 217 -13.40 6.55 21.39
N SER A 218 -12.55 7.53 21.66
CA SER A 218 -11.50 7.97 20.72
C SER A 218 -10.57 6.81 20.32
N SER A 219 -10.14 5.97 21.28
CA SER A 219 -9.24 4.86 20.98
C SER A 219 -9.80 3.79 20.03
N LEU A 220 -11.13 3.58 20.08
CA LEU A 220 -11.85 2.60 19.27
C LEU A 220 -12.40 3.20 17.97
N SER A 221 -12.35 4.51 17.82
CA SER A 221 -12.90 5.18 16.65
C SER A 221 -11.99 4.98 15.44
N ARG A 222 -12.61 4.77 14.28
CA ARG A 222 -11.91 4.62 13.00
C ARG A 222 -11.78 5.99 12.35
N ILE A 223 -10.68 6.22 11.63
CA ILE A 223 -10.55 7.36 10.73
C ILE A 223 -10.67 6.78 9.33
N ALA A 224 -11.74 7.16 8.62
CA ALA A 224 -12.09 6.55 7.35
C ALA A 224 -11.16 7.02 6.22
N VAL A 225 -10.89 6.10 5.30
CA VAL A 225 -10.15 6.36 4.07
C VAL A 225 -10.98 7.24 3.13
N PRO A 226 -10.36 8.13 2.35
CA PRO A 226 -11.07 9.01 1.42
C PRO A 226 -12.00 8.29 0.45
N GLU A 227 -13.24 8.74 0.40
CA GLU A 227 -14.24 8.25 -0.56
C GLU A 227 -14.24 9.07 -1.85
N SER A 228 -13.76 10.30 -1.75
CA SER A 228 -13.64 11.23 -2.86
C SER A 228 -12.46 12.18 -2.66
N VAL A 229 -11.99 12.71 -3.78
CA VAL A 229 -10.82 13.60 -3.84
C VAL A 229 -11.09 14.75 -4.78
N ALA A 230 -10.81 15.97 -4.32
CA ALA A 230 -10.73 17.18 -5.12
C ALA A 230 -9.25 17.57 -5.27
N VAL A 231 -8.83 17.86 -6.50
CA VAL A 231 -7.49 18.33 -6.81
C VAL A 231 -7.62 19.62 -7.59
N SER A 232 -6.87 20.65 -7.19
CA SER A 232 -6.74 21.88 -7.98
C SER A 232 -5.31 22.32 -8.03
N GLU A 233 -4.92 22.85 -9.18
CA GLU A 233 -3.72 23.65 -9.27
C GLU A 233 -3.88 24.90 -8.39
N LEU A 234 -2.82 25.32 -7.69
CA LEU A 234 -2.87 26.51 -6.82
C LEU A 234 -2.73 27.82 -7.62
N THR A 235 -2.19 27.75 -8.84
CA THR A 235 -1.92 28.89 -9.72
C THR A 235 -2.95 29.09 -10.82
N SER A 236 -3.94 28.19 -10.94
CA SER A 236 -4.98 28.26 -11.98
C SER A 236 -6.31 27.71 -11.44
N THR A 237 -7.37 27.76 -12.26
CA THR A 237 -8.65 27.12 -11.94
C THR A 237 -8.71 25.65 -12.36
N ALA A 238 -7.63 25.12 -12.95
CA ALA A 238 -7.57 23.73 -13.40
C ALA A 238 -7.60 22.75 -12.23
N GLY A 239 -8.17 21.58 -12.48
CA GLY A 239 -8.32 20.51 -11.52
C GLY A 239 -9.48 19.58 -11.84
N TRP A 240 -9.74 18.66 -10.92
CA TRP A 240 -10.87 17.75 -11.00
C TRP A 240 -11.36 17.33 -9.62
N PHE A 241 -12.52 16.68 -9.59
CA PHE A 241 -13.06 15.97 -8.45
C PHE A 241 -13.41 14.54 -8.90
N ARG A 242 -13.07 13.56 -8.07
CA ARG A 242 -13.33 12.14 -8.33
C ARG A 242 -13.90 11.45 -7.11
N VAL A 243 -14.90 10.60 -7.32
CA VAL A 243 -15.32 9.61 -6.33
C VAL A 243 -14.50 8.33 -6.54
N LEU A 244 -13.83 7.90 -5.48
CA LEU A 244 -12.94 6.75 -5.48
C LEU A 244 -13.68 5.45 -5.09
N LYS A 245 -14.63 5.56 -4.16
CA LYS A 245 -15.44 4.44 -3.63
C LYS A 245 -16.81 4.94 -3.18
N ASP A 246 -17.78 4.04 -3.12
CA ASP A 246 -19.09 4.35 -2.53
C ASP A 246 -18.94 4.74 -1.05
N PRO A 247 -19.75 5.70 -0.56
CA PRO A 247 -19.70 6.12 0.83
C PRO A 247 -19.95 4.96 1.79
N ARG A 248 -19.09 4.81 2.80
CA ARG A 248 -19.28 3.88 3.90
C ARG A 248 -20.23 4.47 4.94
N ALA A 249 -20.79 3.59 5.77
CA ALA A 249 -21.64 3.98 6.89
C ALA A 249 -20.96 5.00 7.81
N GLU A 250 -21.76 5.89 8.40
CA GLU A 250 -21.30 6.96 9.29
C GLU A 250 -20.34 6.42 10.36
N THR A 251 -19.14 7.00 10.40
CA THR A 251 -18.14 6.68 11.43
C THR A 251 -18.29 7.68 12.58
N PRO A 252 -18.24 7.25 13.86
CA PRO A 252 -18.30 8.16 14.99
C PRO A 252 -17.25 9.26 14.87
N LEU A 253 -17.66 10.51 15.04
CA LEU A 253 -16.77 11.66 14.94
C LEU A 253 -15.87 11.75 16.18
N ILE A 254 -14.57 11.95 15.94
CA ILE A 254 -13.57 12.32 16.94
C ILE A 254 -13.24 13.79 16.74
N ASP A 255 -13.36 14.61 17.78
CA ASP A 255 -12.85 15.97 17.75
C ASP A 255 -11.33 15.96 17.99
N MET A 256 -10.57 16.07 16.91
CA MET A 256 -9.11 16.01 16.96
C MET A 256 -8.49 17.21 17.69
N SER A 257 -9.22 18.33 17.79
CA SER A 257 -8.76 19.46 18.59
C SER A 257 -8.73 19.12 20.08
N THR A 258 -9.62 18.26 20.57
CA THR A 258 -9.63 17.85 21.99
C THR A 258 -8.69 16.68 22.30
N VAL A 259 -8.41 15.84 21.31
CA VAL A 259 -7.64 14.59 21.49
C VAL A 259 -6.13 14.81 21.43
N LEU A 260 -5.67 15.80 20.64
CA LEU A 260 -4.26 16.10 20.47
C LEU A 260 -3.81 17.20 21.43
N SER A 261 -2.77 16.90 22.21
CA SER A 261 -2.02 17.88 22.99
C SER A 261 -1.23 18.83 22.08
N ASP A 262 -0.83 19.99 22.61
CA ASP A 262 -0.09 20.98 21.82
C ASP A 262 1.24 20.42 21.26
N ALA A 263 1.95 19.60 22.04
CA ALA A 263 3.17 18.91 21.58
C ALA A 263 2.92 17.97 20.38
N GLU A 264 1.75 17.32 20.33
CA GLU A 264 1.38 16.46 19.21
C GLU A 264 0.96 17.28 17.97
N ARG A 265 0.43 18.50 18.17
CA ARG A 265 0.10 19.45 17.09
C ARG A 265 1.34 20.11 16.50
N GLU A 266 2.41 20.25 17.27
CA GLU A 266 3.69 20.76 16.79
C GLU A 266 4.37 19.83 15.78
N PHE A 267 3.97 18.56 15.70
CA PHE A 267 4.40 17.66 14.65
C PHE A 267 3.83 18.08 13.28
N ARG A 268 4.57 18.96 12.59
CA ARG A 268 4.27 19.45 11.23
C ARG A 268 5.11 18.77 10.14
N GLY A 269 6.05 17.91 10.53
CA GLY A 269 7.07 17.35 9.65
C GLY A 269 6.57 16.22 8.75
N ARG A 270 7.25 16.04 7.62
CA ARG A 270 7.11 14.80 6.83
C ARG A 270 7.70 13.64 7.65
N VAL A 271 6.94 12.55 7.68
CA VAL A 271 7.33 11.27 8.27
C VAL A 271 8.31 10.57 7.32
N GLU A 272 9.38 9.98 7.86
CA GLU A 272 10.29 9.17 7.05
C GLU A 272 9.57 7.96 6.43
N LEU A 273 10.04 7.49 5.28
CA LEU A 273 9.33 6.45 4.51
C LEU A 273 9.09 5.16 5.32
N TRP A 274 10.04 4.76 6.16
CA TRP A 274 9.90 3.56 6.99
C TRP A 274 8.80 3.75 8.05
N LEU A 275 8.76 4.92 8.69
CA LEU A 275 7.78 5.25 9.73
C LEU A 275 6.39 5.44 9.12
N ALA A 276 6.30 6.05 7.93
CA ALA A 276 5.07 6.18 7.16
C ALA A 276 4.47 4.81 6.83
N LYS A 277 5.29 3.86 6.34
CA LYS A 277 4.87 2.47 6.11
C LYS A 277 4.44 1.78 7.40
N ALA A 278 5.13 2.05 8.50
CA ALA A 278 4.82 1.46 9.80
C ALA A 278 3.45 1.94 10.32
N PHE A 279 3.14 3.24 10.23
CA PHE A 279 1.84 3.80 10.60
C PHE A 279 0.70 3.27 9.75
N VAL A 280 0.86 3.23 8.42
CA VAL A 280 -0.18 2.72 7.51
C VAL A 280 -0.46 1.24 7.78
N ALA A 281 0.60 0.43 7.96
CA ALA A 281 0.44 -0.97 8.32
C ALA A 281 -0.19 -1.14 9.72
N TRP A 282 0.18 -0.30 10.68
CA TRP A 282 -0.42 -0.33 12.02
C TRP A 282 -1.90 0.02 11.99
N GLN A 283 -2.32 1.05 11.24
CA GLN A 283 -3.74 1.41 11.11
C GLN A 283 -4.54 0.25 10.53
N ASN A 284 -4.03 -0.36 9.45
CA ASN A 284 -4.68 -1.53 8.86
C ASN A 284 -4.81 -2.66 9.89
N ALA A 285 -3.79 -2.91 10.71
CA ALA A 285 -3.87 -3.90 11.78
C ALA A 285 -4.91 -3.55 12.86
N ALA A 286 -5.03 -2.27 13.23
CA ALA A 286 -5.99 -1.80 14.22
C ALA A 286 -7.44 -1.96 13.72
N ASP A 287 -7.68 -1.59 12.46
CA ASP A 287 -9.01 -1.44 11.89
C ASP A 287 -9.51 -2.69 11.14
N SER A 288 -8.63 -3.68 10.86
CA SER A 288 -8.97 -4.96 10.23
C SER A 288 -10.04 -5.75 10.98
N GLU A 289 -10.92 -6.43 10.25
CA GLU A 289 -11.97 -7.28 10.84
C GLU A 289 -11.54 -8.74 10.96
N SER A 290 -10.59 -9.19 10.12
CA SER A 290 -9.99 -10.52 10.13
C SER A 290 -8.75 -10.59 11.01
N ASP A 291 -8.64 -11.58 11.89
CA ASP A 291 -7.47 -11.79 12.74
C ASP A 291 -6.20 -12.11 11.94
N LEU A 292 -6.34 -12.82 10.82
CA LEU A 292 -5.23 -13.07 9.91
C LEU A 292 -4.67 -11.76 9.34
N ASP A 293 -5.56 -10.86 8.90
CA ASP A 293 -5.16 -9.56 8.39
C ASP A 293 -4.52 -8.71 9.48
N ARG A 294 -5.09 -8.70 10.69
CA ARG A 294 -4.53 -8.00 11.86
C ARG A 294 -3.07 -8.40 12.09
N VAL A 295 -2.79 -9.71 12.15
CA VAL A 295 -1.43 -10.20 12.41
C VAL A 295 -0.49 -9.95 11.22
N ALA A 296 -0.98 -10.08 9.99
CA ALA A 296 -0.19 -9.81 8.79
C ALA A 296 0.22 -8.32 8.72
N PHE A 297 -0.72 -7.40 8.96
CA PHE A 297 -0.44 -5.97 8.99
C PHE A 297 0.43 -5.55 10.19
N LEU A 298 0.21 -6.14 11.37
CA LEU A 298 1.07 -5.92 12.53
C LEU A 298 2.52 -6.33 12.22
N SER A 299 2.71 -7.49 11.57
CA SER A 299 4.02 -7.97 11.13
C SER A 299 4.69 -7.01 10.13
N ARG A 300 3.93 -6.47 9.16
CA ARG A 300 4.43 -5.47 8.20
C ARG A 300 4.82 -4.17 8.90
N SER A 301 4.06 -3.75 9.91
CA SER A 301 4.35 -2.56 10.69
C SER A 301 5.65 -2.72 11.48
N MET A 302 5.86 -3.87 12.12
CA MET A 302 7.12 -4.19 12.80
C MET A 302 8.32 -4.22 11.85
N GLU A 303 8.15 -4.82 10.66
CA GLU A 303 9.20 -4.86 9.63
C GLU A 303 9.55 -3.47 9.12
N ALA A 304 8.55 -2.61 8.92
CA ALA A 304 8.75 -1.23 8.54
C ALA A 304 9.48 -0.44 9.65
N TYR A 305 9.07 -0.59 10.92
CA TYR A 305 9.71 0.04 12.07
C TYR A 305 11.18 -0.39 12.24
N ALA A 306 11.47 -1.68 12.03
CA ALA A 306 12.83 -2.20 12.12
C ALA A 306 13.79 -1.64 11.05
N ASN A 307 13.28 -0.98 9.99
CA ASN A 307 14.13 -0.33 8.99
C ASN A 307 14.69 1.02 9.45
N ARG A 308 14.29 1.52 10.64
CA ARG A 308 14.93 2.68 11.28
C ARG A 308 16.43 2.43 11.50
N ALA A 309 16.76 1.24 12.00
CA ALA A 309 18.13 0.88 12.37
C ALA A 309 18.81 0.00 11.33
N ALA A 310 20.05 0.35 10.99
CA ALA A 310 20.98 -0.58 10.36
C ALA A 310 21.64 -1.40 11.48
N ALA A 311 21.34 -2.69 11.55
CA ALA A 311 22.08 -3.56 12.46
C ALA A 311 23.55 -3.64 12.02
N GLU A 312 24.47 -3.55 12.98
CA GLU A 312 25.89 -3.69 12.73
C GLU A 312 26.17 -5.06 12.09
N PRO A 313 26.94 -5.11 10.98
CA PRO A 313 27.25 -6.36 10.32
C PRO A 313 28.11 -7.23 11.24
N LEU A 314 27.78 -8.53 11.32
CA LEU A 314 28.56 -9.49 12.10
C LEU A 314 29.99 -9.67 11.58
N PHE A 315 30.20 -9.46 10.28
CA PHE A 315 31.50 -9.57 9.61
C PHE A 315 31.76 -8.35 8.74
N THR A 316 33.01 -7.92 8.69
CA THR A 316 33.50 -6.99 7.66
C THR A 316 33.38 -7.61 6.25
N LYS A 317 33.52 -6.79 5.21
CA LYS A 317 33.46 -7.30 3.82
C LYS A 317 34.59 -8.29 3.55
N GLU A 318 35.75 -8.02 4.12
CA GLU A 318 36.96 -8.82 4.02
C GLU A 318 36.79 -10.18 4.72
N GLU A 319 36.28 -10.19 5.96
CA GLU A 319 35.99 -11.44 6.69
C GLU A 319 34.94 -12.29 5.97
N LEU A 320 33.91 -11.66 5.41
CA LEU A 320 32.86 -12.38 4.68
C LEU A 320 33.39 -12.96 3.35
N ALA A 321 34.35 -12.30 2.71
CA ALA A 321 35.07 -12.84 1.56
C ALA A 321 35.94 -14.05 1.93
N ILE A 322 36.59 -14.02 3.10
CA ILE A 322 37.34 -15.16 3.65
C ILE A 322 36.41 -16.34 3.92
N VAL A 323 35.27 -16.11 4.59
CA VAL A 323 34.28 -17.15 4.88
C VAL A 323 33.72 -17.77 3.60
N ARG A 324 33.35 -16.95 2.61
CA ARG A 324 32.90 -17.45 1.29
C ARG A 324 33.98 -18.29 0.60
N THR A 325 35.23 -17.85 0.67
CA THR A 325 36.35 -18.56 0.05
C THR A 325 36.60 -19.88 0.78
N ALA A 326 36.57 -19.92 2.11
CA ALA A 326 36.73 -21.14 2.90
C ALA A 326 35.61 -22.16 2.61
N VAL A 327 34.37 -21.68 2.50
CA VAL A 327 33.19 -22.48 2.13
C VAL A 327 33.31 -23.07 0.72
N ARG A 328 33.78 -22.28 -0.25
CA ARG A 328 33.89 -22.71 -1.66
C ARG A 328 35.13 -23.54 -1.97
N SER A 329 36.25 -23.24 -1.32
CA SER A 329 37.53 -23.93 -1.51
C SER A 329 37.61 -25.28 -0.79
N GLY A 330 36.58 -25.64 -0.02
CA GLY A 330 36.43 -26.99 0.49
C GLY A 330 37.45 -27.36 1.56
N ALA A 331 37.75 -26.43 2.47
CA ALA A 331 38.42 -26.77 3.72
C ALA A 331 37.55 -27.80 4.46
N SER A 332 37.92 -29.09 4.36
CA SER A 332 37.33 -30.28 4.98
C SER A 332 35.99 -30.84 4.41
N GLY A 333 35.99 -31.33 3.17
CA GLY A 333 35.06 -32.40 2.74
C GLY A 333 33.82 -32.01 1.90
N LEU A 334 33.71 -30.74 1.51
CA LEU A 334 32.63 -30.18 0.68
C LEU A 334 32.63 -30.64 -0.79
N ALA A 335 33.68 -31.31 -1.27
CA ALA A 335 33.75 -31.88 -2.62
C ALA A 335 32.70 -32.98 -2.89
N ARG A 336 31.98 -33.44 -1.84
CA ARG A 336 30.90 -34.44 -1.94
C ARG A 336 29.49 -33.85 -2.01
N TRP A 337 29.37 -32.53 -1.99
CA TRP A 337 28.06 -31.89 -1.91
C TRP A 337 27.46 -31.68 -3.30
N SER A 338 26.16 -31.89 -3.42
CA SER A 338 25.44 -31.64 -4.66
C SER A 338 25.38 -30.13 -4.96
N ALA A 339 25.14 -29.78 -6.23
CA ALA A 339 24.97 -28.38 -6.65
C ALA A 339 23.87 -27.66 -5.84
N GLU A 340 22.80 -28.37 -5.46
CA GLU A 340 21.71 -27.83 -4.65
C GLU A 340 22.17 -27.54 -3.21
N GLN A 341 22.99 -28.41 -2.62
CA GLN A 341 23.58 -28.19 -1.28
C GLN A 341 24.55 -27.01 -1.28
N GLN A 342 25.38 -26.88 -2.30
CA GLN A 342 26.27 -25.73 -2.48
C GLN A 342 25.49 -24.44 -2.65
N LYS A 343 24.44 -24.43 -3.47
CA LYS A 343 23.57 -23.27 -3.67
C LYS A 343 22.89 -22.80 -2.38
N ARG A 344 22.40 -23.75 -1.56
CA ARG A 344 21.83 -23.44 -0.25
C ARG A 344 22.86 -22.85 0.72
N LEU A 345 24.08 -23.40 0.75
CA LEU A 345 25.14 -22.90 1.60
C LEU A 345 25.59 -21.49 1.18
N ASP A 346 25.79 -21.26 -0.12
CA ASP A 346 26.11 -19.93 -0.67
C ASP A 346 25.01 -18.90 -0.32
N GLY A 347 23.74 -19.31 -0.35
CA GLY A 347 22.62 -18.49 0.10
C GLY A 347 22.70 -18.15 1.59
N ALA A 348 22.96 -19.14 2.45
CA ALA A 348 23.10 -18.94 3.89
C ALA A 348 24.29 -18.03 4.24
N VAL A 349 25.45 -18.22 3.60
CA VAL A 349 26.66 -17.40 3.79
C VAL A 349 26.42 -15.97 3.32
N SER A 350 25.71 -15.79 2.21
CA SER A 350 25.34 -14.46 1.72
C SER A 350 24.41 -13.69 2.66
N GLY A 351 23.68 -14.41 3.53
CA GLY A 351 22.82 -13.85 4.55
C GLY A 351 23.47 -13.57 5.90
N LEU A 352 24.77 -13.86 6.11
CA LEU A 352 25.41 -13.75 7.43
C LEU A 352 25.40 -12.33 8.03
N ASN A 353 25.49 -11.30 7.19
CA ASN A 353 25.38 -9.90 7.63
C ASN A 353 23.93 -9.38 7.69
N ASN A 354 22.95 -10.17 7.23
CA ASN A 354 21.55 -9.78 7.34
C ASN A 354 21.05 -10.11 8.74
N ALA A 355 21.15 -9.14 9.65
CA ALA A 355 20.65 -9.31 11.01
C ALA A 355 19.16 -9.72 11.03
N PRO A 356 18.76 -10.66 11.90
CA PRO A 356 17.37 -11.04 12.07
C PRO A 356 16.47 -9.83 12.39
N LEU A 357 15.19 -9.92 12.00
CA LEU A 357 14.22 -8.86 12.30
C LEU A 357 14.19 -8.49 13.78
N LYS A 358 14.27 -9.48 14.68
CA LYS A 358 14.30 -9.25 16.12
C LYS A 358 15.43 -8.30 16.51
N THR A 359 16.64 -8.54 16.00
CA THR A 359 17.83 -7.72 16.26
C THR A 359 17.65 -6.30 15.72
N LYS A 360 17.20 -6.16 14.46
CA LYS A 360 16.95 -4.83 13.85
C LYS A 360 15.89 -4.03 14.59
N PHE A 361 14.81 -4.70 15.02
CA PHE A 361 13.72 -4.08 15.75
C PHE A 361 14.18 -3.55 17.12
N PHE A 362 15.04 -4.30 17.82
CA PHE A 362 15.63 -3.82 19.08
C PHE A 362 16.61 -2.68 18.89
N ALA A 363 17.43 -2.73 17.83
CA ALA A 363 18.29 -1.62 17.47
C ALA A 363 17.45 -0.35 17.21
N ALA A 364 16.32 -0.48 16.50
CA ALA A 364 15.39 0.62 16.26
C ALA A 364 14.75 1.18 17.54
N ILE A 365 14.37 0.33 18.51
CA ILE A 365 13.88 0.77 19.83
C ILE A 365 14.97 1.52 20.60
N ALA A 366 16.19 0.99 20.61
CA ALA A 366 17.33 1.60 21.30
C ALA A 366 17.69 2.96 20.70
N GLU A 367 17.71 3.09 19.37
CA GLU A 367 17.90 4.36 18.65
C GLU A 367 16.77 5.37 18.89
N ALA A 368 15.57 4.92 19.27
CA ALA A 368 14.46 5.80 19.65
C ALA A 368 14.47 6.16 21.15
N ASN A 369 15.38 5.59 21.94
CA ASN A 369 15.44 5.74 23.39
C ASN A 369 14.12 5.39 24.12
N ILE A 370 13.38 4.42 23.58
CA ILE A 370 12.09 3.99 24.14
C ILE A 370 12.29 2.78 25.06
N SER A 371 11.73 2.84 26.27
CA SER A 371 11.77 1.71 27.20
C SER A 371 10.74 0.64 26.83
N VAL A 372 11.17 -0.61 26.75
CA VAL A 372 10.31 -1.77 26.48
C VAL A 372 10.67 -2.91 27.43
N THR A 373 9.67 -3.53 28.03
CA THR A 373 9.87 -4.68 28.93
C THR A 373 10.03 -5.98 28.15
N SER A 374 10.66 -7.00 28.75
CA SER A 374 10.73 -8.34 28.15
C SER A 374 9.35 -8.93 27.88
N ALA A 375 8.38 -8.69 28.76
CA ALA A 375 7.00 -9.15 28.57
C ALA A 375 6.34 -8.52 27.34
N GLU A 376 6.57 -7.23 27.08
CA GLU A 376 6.04 -6.56 25.89
C GLU A 376 6.66 -7.10 24.59
N VAL A 377 7.96 -7.40 24.61
CA VAL A 377 8.66 -8.07 23.50
C VAL A 377 8.03 -9.43 23.22
N ASP A 378 7.81 -10.22 24.28
CA ASP A 378 7.26 -11.56 24.14
C ASP A 378 5.86 -11.50 23.51
N VAL A 379 5.01 -10.55 23.95
CA VAL A 379 3.69 -10.31 23.35
C VAL A 379 3.79 -10.01 21.84
N LEU A 380 4.67 -9.10 21.43
CA LEU A 380 4.85 -8.79 20.01
C LEU A 380 5.24 -10.04 19.20
N TRP A 381 6.16 -10.85 19.72
CA TRP A 381 6.70 -12.00 18.96
C TRP A 381 5.79 -13.20 19.00
N THR A 382 5.03 -13.39 20.08
CA THR A 382 3.90 -14.32 20.12
C THR A 382 2.89 -13.93 19.05
N ALA A 383 2.47 -12.65 18.98
CA ALA A 383 1.55 -12.17 17.94
C ALA A 383 2.08 -12.44 16.53
N ARG A 384 3.37 -12.17 16.25
CA ARG A 384 3.99 -12.50 14.95
C ARG A 384 3.97 -14.00 14.67
N GLY A 385 4.23 -14.84 15.67
CA GLY A 385 4.22 -16.30 15.53
C GLY A 385 2.85 -16.87 15.17
N LEU A 386 1.76 -16.19 15.59
CA LEU A 386 0.39 -16.59 15.24
C LEU A 386 0.12 -16.55 13.74
N ARG A 387 0.86 -15.73 12.96
CA ARG A 387 0.64 -15.59 11.51
C ARG A 387 0.66 -16.93 10.80
N ASN A 388 1.69 -17.73 11.04
CA ASN A 388 1.88 -19.02 10.39
C ASN A 388 0.73 -19.99 10.73
N ARG A 389 0.20 -19.93 11.96
CA ARG A 389 -0.92 -20.79 12.37
C ARG A 389 -2.23 -20.38 11.69
N LEU A 390 -2.52 -19.07 11.64
CA LEU A 390 -3.71 -18.52 10.99
C LEU A 390 -3.66 -18.71 9.46
N GLU A 391 -2.47 -18.60 8.84
CA GLU A 391 -2.26 -18.86 7.41
C GLU A 391 -2.60 -20.31 7.01
N HIS A 392 -2.52 -21.25 7.95
CA HIS A 392 -2.89 -22.65 7.75
C HIS A 392 -4.36 -22.95 8.13
N GLY A 393 -5.21 -21.92 8.27
CA GLY A 393 -6.65 -22.06 8.46
C GLY A 393 -7.10 -22.27 9.91
N GLY A 394 -6.23 -22.01 10.89
CA GLY A 394 -6.64 -21.98 12.29
C GLY A 394 -7.35 -20.67 12.65
N ASP A 395 -8.32 -20.73 13.56
CA ASP A 395 -8.91 -19.54 14.17
C ASP A 395 -8.11 -19.08 15.40
N ALA A 396 -8.17 -17.77 15.69
CA ALA A 396 -7.64 -17.22 16.93
C ALA A 396 -8.58 -17.55 18.10
N SER A 397 -8.02 -18.09 19.17
CA SER A 397 -8.71 -18.21 20.45
C SER A 397 -8.87 -16.83 21.11
N ALA A 398 -9.76 -16.74 22.10
CA ALA A 398 -9.97 -15.50 22.86
C ALA A 398 -8.68 -14.97 23.54
N VAL A 399 -7.78 -15.88 23.95
CA VAL A 399 -6.47 -15.52 24.53
C VAL A 399 -5.57 -14.88 23.47
N GLU A 400 -5.54 -15.46 22.27
CA GLU A 400 -4.73 -14.96 21.15
C GLU A 400 -5.26 -13.62 20.63
N TYR A 401 -6.57 -13.41 20.63
CA TYR A 401 -7.16 -12.10 20.37
C TYR A 401 -6.67 -11.02 21.37
N GLY A 402 -6.59 -11.39 22.66
CA GLY A 402 -6.00 -10.53 23.69
C GLY A 402 -4.55 -10.16 23.41
N VAL A 403 -3.74 -11.14 22.98
CA VAL A 403 -2.33 -10.94 22.57
C VAL A 403 -2.22 -10.01 21.36
N ILE A 404 -3.03 -10.21 20.33
CA ILE A 404 -3.05 -9.34 19.13
C ILE A 404 -3.38 -7.90 19.52
N ARG A 405 -4.43 -7.69 20.33
CA ARG A 405 -4.82 -6.35 20.77
C ARG A 405 -3.73 -5.67 21.60
N GLN A 406 -3.08 -6.41 22.49
CA GLN A 406 -1.98 -5.89 23.29
C GLN A 406 -0.77 -5.54 22.42
N ALA A 407 -0.44 -6.38 21.43
CA ALA A 407 0.65 -6.13 20.48
C ALA A 407 0.38 -4.88 19.61
N ILE A 408 -0.86 -4.66 19.17
CA ILE A 408 -1.27 -3.42 18.48
C ILE A 408 -1.05 -2.19 19.37
N GLY A 409 -1.41 -2.28 20.66
CA GLY A 409 -1.20 -1.21 21.64
C GLY A 409 0.27 -0.91 21.90
N ILE A 410 1.10 -1.95 22.11
CA ILE A 410 2.54 -1.80 22.29
C ILE A 410 3.17 -1.14 21.07
N LEU A 411 2.84 -1.61 19.86
CA LEU A 411 3.40 -1.03 18.64
C LEU A 411 2.92 0.40 18.40
N ASN A 412 1.67 0.72 18.75
CA ASN A 412 1.18 2.09 18.74
C ASN A 412 2.04 3.00 19.62
N ARG A 413 2.37 2.57 20.85
CA ARG A 413 3.25 3.32 21.75
C ARG A 413 4.60 3.62 21.10
N LEU A 414 5.25 2.59 20.54
CA LEU A 414 6.55 2.74 19.90
C LEU A 414 6.50 3.77 18.77
N LEU A 415 5.49 3.70 17.90
CA LEU A 415 5.33 4.62 16.78
C LEU A 415 5.06 6.06 17.23
N VAL A 416 4.16 6.23 18.21
CA VAL A 416 3.76 7.55 18.72
C VAL A 416 4.89 8.22 19.51
N GLU A 417 5.56 7.49 20.40
CA GLU A 417 6.71 8.04 21.13
C GLU A 417 7.86 8.42 20.18
N THR A 418 8.07 7.62 19.12
CA THR A 418 9.08 7.93 18.10
C THR A 418 8.76 9.22 17.37
N VAL A 419 7.53 9.37 16.86
CA VAL A 419 7.16 10.55 16.07
C VAL A 419 7.13 11.83 16.90
N VAL A 420 6.72 11.75 18.17
CA VAL A 420 6.71 12.90 19.09
C VAL A 420 8.14 13.31 19.45
N SER A 421 9.03 12.34 19.71
CA SER A 421 10.45 12.63 20.01
C SER A 421 11.16 13.28 18.82
N GLU A 422 10.94 12.78 17.60
CA GLU A 422 11.49 13.39 16.38
C GLU A 422 10.89 14.78 16.08
N GLY A 423 9.64 15.01 16.48
CA GLY A 423 8.98 16.31 16.38
C GLY A 423 9.63 17.37 17.27
N ALA A 424 9.89 17.01 18.54
CA ALA A 424 10.53 17.90 19.50
C ALA A 424 11.94 18.33 19.05
N GLU A 425 12.77 17.39 18.59
CA GLU A 425 14.13 17.68 18.11
C GLU A 425 14.18 18.62 16.89
N ARG A 426 13.10 18.66 16.09
CA ARG A 426 12.98 19.54 14.92
C ARG A 426 12.43 20.93 15.27
N SER A 427 11.71 21.08 16.38
CA SER A 427 11.22 22.38 16.87
C SER A 427 12.35 23.21 17.50
N ASP A 428 13.33 22.53 18.10
CA ASP A 428 14.51 23.16 18.73
C ASP A 428 15.62 23.59 17.73
N ARG A 429 15.44 23.34 16.43
CA ARG A 429 16.38 23.72 15.35
C ARG A 429 15.79 24.78 14.44
#